data_AF-A0A920V9L0-F1
#
_entry.id   AF-A0A920V9L0-F1
#
_cell.length_a   1.000
_cell.length_b   1.000
_cell.length_c   1.000
_cell.angle_alpha   90.00
_cell.angle_beta   90.00
_cell.angle_gamma   90.00
#
_symmetry.space_group_name_H-M   'P 1'
#
loop_
_entity.id
_entity.type
_entity.pdbx_description
1 polymer ?
#
loop_
_entity_poly.entity_id
_entity_poly.type
_entity_poly.pdbx_seq_one_letter_code
_entity_poly.pdbx_strand_id
1 'polypeptide(L)'
;MPRLQGAGVKTFVALSTDKAVKPLNAMGTSKAMMEKLVCSQNQNGGDTKFCCVRYGNVMGSRGSVIPLLNGRSKTTSRSPLPCRR
;
A
#
# COMPACT_ATOMS: atom_id res chain seq x y z
N MET A 1 12.81 15.14 -1.02
CA MET A 1 13.22 14.08 -1.98
C MET A 1 14.17 14.67 -3.03
N PRO A 2 15.43 14.91 -2.66
CA PRO A 2 16.40 15.61 -3.52
C PRO A 2 16.86 14.77 -4.73
N ARG A 3 16.91 13.43 -4.61
CA ARG A 3 17.32 12.56 -5.73
C ARG A 3 16.40 12.62 -6.95
N LEU A 4 15.10 12.84 -6.75
CA LEU A 4 14.14 12.93 -7.86
C LEU A 4 14.28 14.24 -8.64
N GLN A 5 14.61 15.32 -7.95
CA GLN A 5 14.87 16.63 -8.56
C GLN A 5 16.17 16.61 -9.39
N GLY A 6 17.23 15.99 -8.87
CA GLY A 6 18.50 15.86 -9.61
C GLY A 6 18.43 14.95 -10.84
N ALA A 7 17.44 14.05 -10.90
CA ALA A 7 17.22 13.15 -12.04
C ALA A 7 16.24 13.70 -13.10
N GLY A 8 15.72 14.93 -12.93
CA GLY A 8 14.82 15.55 -13.91
C GLY A 8 13.46 14.85 -14.05
N VAL A 9 12.99 14.16 -13.01
CA VAL A 9 11.71 13.44 -13.05
C VAL A 9 10.56 14.45 -13.10
N LYS A 10 9.71 14.33 -14.13
CA LYS A 10 8.55 15.23 -14.32
C LYS A 10 7.34 14.86 -13.46
N THR A 11 7.14 13.58 -13.16
CA THR A 11 5.95 13.10 -12.44
C THR A 11 6.30 11.95 -11.52
N PHE A 12 5.88 12.08 -10.27
CA PHE A 12 6.01 11.05 -9.24
C PHE A 12 4.62 10.69 -8.72
N VAL A 13 4.28 9.41 -8.75
CA VAL A 13 3.00 8.89 -8.25
C VAL A 13 3.26 7.96 -7.07
N ALA A 14 2.80 8.37 -5.90
CA ALA A 14 2.82 7.56 -4.69
C ALA A 14 1.56 6.71 -4.59
N LEU A 15 1.74 5.43 -4.24
CA LEU A 15 0.64 4.50 -3.99
C LEU A 15 0.40 4.36 -2.49
N SER A 16 -0.78 4.76 -2.04
CA SER A 16 -1.26 4.65 -0.66
C SER A 16 -2.48 3.71 -0.58
N THR A 17 -2.95 3.42 0.63
CA THR A 17 -4.01 2.44 0.89
C THR A 17 -5.18 3.05 1.68
N ASP A 18 -6.38 2.50 1.55
CA ASP A 18 -7.56 2.93 2.35
C ASP A 18 -7.30 2.89 3.87
N LYS A 19 -6.43 1.96 4.33
CA LYS A 19 -5.97 1.81 5.72
C LYS A 19 -5.15 3.01 6.25
N ALA A 20 -4.80 3.97 5.41
CA ALA A 20 -4.09 5.19 5.80
C ALA A 20 -5.03 6.29 6.36
N VAL A 21 -6.35 6.17 6.17
CA VAL A 21 -7.33 7.17 6.63
C VAL A 21 -7.57 7.09 8.13
N LYS A 22 -7.60 5.88 8.70
CA LYS A 22 -7.63 5.62 10.16
C LYS A 22 -6.53 4.60 10.51
N PRO A 23 -5.29 5.05 10.74
CA PRO A 23 -4.18 4.14 10.96
C PRO A 23 -4.30 3.47 12.35
N LEU A 24 -4.78 2.23 12.37
CA LEU A 24 -4.73 1.36 13.56
C LEU A 24 -3.51 0.44 13.57
N ASN A 25 -2.89 0.24 12.40
CA ASN A 25 -1.77 -0.67 12.19
C ASN A 25 -0.55 0.09 11.67
N ALA A 26 0.66 -0.39 11.99
CA ALA A 26 1.92 0.22 11.57
C ALA A 26 1.99 0.50 10.05
N MET A 27 1.45 -0.39 9.22
CA MET A 27 1.37 -0.21 7.76
C MET A 27 0.52 1.01 7.36
N GLY A 28 -0.61 1.24 8.03
CA GLY A 28 -1.47 2.39 7.78
C GLY A 28 -0.78 3.70 8.18
N THR A 29 -0.08 3.71 9.31
CA THR A 29 0.68 4.87 9.79
C THR A 29 1.82 5.24 8.84
N SER A 30 2.60 4.26 8.39
CA SER A 30 3.70 4.51 7.43
C SER A 30 3.19 5.07 6.10
N LYS A 31 2.02 4.62 5.63
CA LYS A 31 1.39 5.16 4.41
C LYS A 31 0.83 6.56 4.62
N ALA A 32 0.20 6.84 5.77
CA ALA A 32 -0.26 8.19 6.09
C ALA A 32 0.90 9.21 6.19
N MET A 33 2.05 8.80 6.76
CA MET A 33 3.26 9.62 6.78
C MET A 33 3.82 9.86 5.36
N MET A 34 3.81 8.84 4.51
CA MET A 34 4.21 8.96 3.10
C MET A 34 3.36 10.01 2.36
N GLU A 35 2.04 10.02 2.55
CA GLU A 35 1.16 11.02 1.93
C GLU A 35 1.50 12.44 2.36
N LYS A 36 1.76 12.65 3.66
CA LYS A 36 2.15 13.96 4.19
C LYS A 36 3.48 14.45 3.62
N LEU A 37 4.45 13.55 3.46
CA LEU A 37 5.73 13.89 2.83
C LEU A 37 5.57 14.26 1.36
N VAL A 38 4.76 13.52 0.60
CA VAL A 38 4.47 13.80 -0.81
C VAL A 38 3.77 15.15 -0.96
N CYS A 39 2.80 15.46 -0.09
CA CYS A 39 2.10 16.74 -0.07
C CYS A 39 3.04 17.91 0.27
N SER A 40 3.91 17.75 1.27
CA SER A 40 4.93 18.76 1.62
C SER A 40 5.91 18.99 0.48
N GLN A 41 6.32 17.92 -0.22
CA GLN A 41 7.22 18.03 -1.36
C GLN A 41 6.58 18.73 -2.57
N ASN A 42 5.27 18.57 -2.76
CA ASN A 42 4.53 19.31 -3.78
C ASN A 42 4.45 20.81 -3.47
N GLN A 43 4.35 21.17 -2.18
CA GLN A 43 4.33 22.56 -1.73
C GLN A 43 5.69 23.25 -1.81
N ASN A 44 6.79 22.50 -1.67
CA ASN A 44 8.16 23.02 -1.74
C ASN A 44 8.62 23.46 -3.16
N GLY A 45 7.74 23.49 -4.16
CA GLY A 45 7.94 24.26 -5.40
C GLY A 45 8.97 23.71 -6.39
N GLY A 46 9.10 22.39 -6.52
CA GLY A 46 9.92 21.76 -7.56
C GLY A 46 9.20 21.58 -8.90
N ASP A 47 9.97 21.39 -9.98
CA ASP A 47 9.47 21.11 -11.34
C ASP A 47 8.80 19.71 -11.46
N THR A 48 9.00 18.86 -10.44
CA THR A 48 8.41 17.52 -10.34
C THR A 48 6.99 17.59 -9.80
N LYS A 49 6.00 17.10 -10.56
CA LYS A 49 4.62 16.95 -10.09
C LYS A 49 4.49 15.74 -9.16
N PHE A 50 4.00 15.94 -7.95
CA PHE A 50 3.77 14.88 -6.98
C PHE A 50 2.28 14.57 -6.87
N CYS A 51 1.91 13.31 -7.11
CA CYS A 51 0.54 12.82 -6.96
C CYS A 51 0.51 11.63 -6.00
N CYS A 52 -0.59 11.45 -5.28
CA CYS A 52 -0.81 10.27 -4.45
C CYS A 52 -2.18 9.66 -4.78
N VAL A 53 -2.20 8.35 -5.00
CA VAL A 53 -3.44 7.60 -5.25
C VAL A 53 -3.63 6.58 -4.12
N ARG A 54 -4.86 6.52 -3.57
CA ARG A 54 -5.24 5.56 -2.54
C ARG A 54 -5.95 4.38 -3.19
N TYR A 55 -5.40 3.18 -3.03
CA TYR A 55 -5.99 1.94 -3.52
C TYR A 55 -6.52 1.07 -2.38
N GLY A 56 -7.68 0.44 -2.59
CA GLY A 56 -8.19 -0.61 -1.69
C GLY A 56 -7.58 -1.98 -1.99
N ASN A 57 -8.06 -3.00 -1.30
CA ASN A 57 -7.70 -4.39 -1.60
C ASN A 57 -8.06 -4.76 -3.05
N VAL A 58 -7.06 -5.07 -3.86
CA VAL A 58 -7.25 -5.47 -5.26
C VAL A 58 -7.71 -6.93 -5.33
N MET A 59 -8.81 -7.19 -6.03
CA MET A 59 -9.28 -8.57 -6.29
C MET A 59 -8.20 -9.36 -7.05
N GLY A 60 -7.87 -10.56 -6.57
CA GLY A 60 -6.85 -11.42 -7.19
C GLY A 60 -5.39 -11.11 -6.82
N SER A 61 -5.13 -10.13 -5.95
CA SER A 61 -3.77 -9.88 -5.44
C SER A 61 -3.25 -11.05 -4.57
N ARG A 62 -1.93 -11.25 -4.55
CA ARG A 62 -1.29 -12.33 -3.76
C ARG A 62 -1.63 -12.14 -2.28
N GLY A 63 -2.27 -13.13 -1.67
CA GLY A 63 -2.75 -13.07 -0.28
C GLY A 63 -4.16 -12.50 -0.09
N SER A 64 -4.90 -12.21 -1.17
CA SER A 64 -6.31 -11.81 -1.10
C SER A 64 -7.21 -13.02 -0.73
N VAL A 65 -8.41 -12.76 -0.20
CA VAL A 65 -9.27 -13.82 0.37
C VAL A 65 -9.81 -14.80 -0.68
N ILE A 66 -9.90 -14.36 -1.94
CA ILE A 66 -10.47 -15.10 -3.07
C ILE A 66 -9.62 -16.35 -3.42
N PRO A 67 -8.28 -16.25 -3.63
CA PRO A 67 -7.47 -17.45 -3.92
C PRO A 67 -7.39 -18.45 -2.75
N LEU A 68 -7.55 -18.01 -1.50
CA LEU A 68 -7.59 -18.92 -0.34
C LEU A 68 -8.88 -19.75 -0.30
N LEU A 69 -9.99 -19.20 -0.79
CA LEU A 69 -11.27 -19.91 -0.87
C LEU A 69 -11.25 -20.99 -1.96
N ASN A 70 -10.67 -20.69 -3.12
CA ASN A 70 -10.51 -21.65 -4.22
C ASN A 70 -9.47 -22.75 -3.93
N GLY A 71 -8.47 -22.46 -3.08
CA GLY A 71 -7.52 -23.48 -2.59
C GLY A 71 -8.12 -24.39 -1.52
N ARG A 72 -9.01 -23.86 -0.66
CA ARG A 72 -9.72 -24.62 0.37
C ARG A 72 -10.82 -25.52 -0.20
N SER A 73 -11.50 -25.14 -1.27
CA SER A 73 -12.50 -26.01 -1.92
C SER A 73 -11.91 -27.22 -2.63
N LYS A 74 -10.60 -27.22 -2.91
CA LYS A 74 -9.85 -28.38 -3.44
C LYS A 74 -9.12 -29.20 -2.38
N THR A 75 -9.05 -28.72 -1.14
CA THR A 75 -8.37 -29.42 -0.03
C THR A 75 -9.40 -29.90 0.99
N THR A 76 -10.25 -30.82 0.54
CA THR A 76 -10.88 -31.78 1.46
C THR A 76 -9.74 -32.55 2.14
N SER A 77 -9.72 -32.57 3.47
CA SER A 77 -8.67 -33.12 4.35
C SER A 77 -7.43 -32.24 4.57
N ARG A 78 -7.52 -31.34 5.55
CA ARG A 78 -6.53 -31.25 6.64
C ARG A 78 -7.17 -30.48 7.77
N SER A 79 -7.37 -31.21 8.86
CA SER A 79 -7.78 -30.75 10.19
C SER A 79 -7.15 -29.40 10.57
N PRO A 80 -7.84 -28.57 11.38
CA PRO A 80 -7.29 -27.30 11.83
C PRO A 80 -5.92 -27.54 12.48
N LEU A 81 -4.90 -26.85 11.97
CA LEU A 81 -3.56 -26.90 12.55
C LEU A 81 -3.63 -26.46 14.01
N PRO A 82 -2.96 -27.17 14.93
CA PRO A 82 -3.03 -26.87 16.35
C PRO A 82 -2.47 -25.48 16.61
N CYS A 83 -3.15 -24.74 17.48
CA CYS A 83 -2.63 -23.53 18.10
C CYS A 83 -1.33 -23.90 18.81
N ARG A 84 -0.19 -23.64 18.18
CA ARG A 84 1.13 -23.91 18.76
C ARG A 84 1.33 -22.86 19.85
N ARG A 85 1.26 -23.32 21.11
CA ARG A 85 1.73 -22.58 22.28
C ARG A 85 3.21 -22.24 22.14
#